data_AF-A0A521SDR2-F1
#
_entry.id   AF-A0A521SDR2-F1
#
_cell.length_a   1.000
_cell.length_b   1.000
_cell.length_c   1.000
_cell.angle_alpha   90.00
_cell.angle_beta   90.00
_cell.angle_gamma   90.00
#
_symmetry.space_group_name_H-M   'P 1'
#
loop_
_entity.id
_entity.type
_entity.pdbx_description
1 polymer ?
#
loop_
_entity_poly.entity_id
_entity_poly.type
_entity_poly.pdbx_seq_one_letter_code
_entity_poly.pdbx_strand_id
1 'polypeptide(L)'
;MTTDQKLGQQERQVLRFLKATAKGFRHYLAHRQESITAIMEFTRQKNQELATRVYDNHMQTVARDGTIPERLQLTVIDRTKRLVDVTREVRPEEIFNFTYLRRAGAEVDASGWKP
;
A
#
# COMPACT_ATOMS: atom_id res chain seq x y z
N MET A 1 12.94 -4.33 1.83
CA MET A 1 12.52 -4.07 3.23
C MET A 1 13.08 -2.73 3.69
N THR A 2 12.24 -1.88 4.27
CA THR A 2 12.64 -0.63 4.97
C THR A 2 12.82 -0.96 6.45
N THR A 3 13.76 -0.31 7.12
CA THR A 3 14.00 -0.46 8.57
C THR A 3 13.68 0.85 9.29
N ASP A 4 13.41 0.80 10.60
CA ASP A 4 13.18 2.02 11.40
C ASP A 4 14.37 2.98 11.34
N GLN A 5 15.59 2.43 11.29
CA GLN A 5 16.79 3.21 11.06
C GLN A 5 16.75 3.98 9.72
N LYS A 6 16.31 3.34 8.63
CA LYS A 6 16.13 4.03 7.34
C LYS A 6 15.01 5.07 7.38
N LEU A 7 13.94 4.83 8.14
CA LEU A 7 12.86 5.81 8.34
C LEU A 7 13.37 7.10 8.99
N GLY A 8 14.23 6.99 10.01
CA GLY A 8 14.81 8.15 10.70
C GLY A 8 15.97 8.84 9.96
N GLN A 9 16.91 8.07 9.38
CA GLN A 9 18.11 8.63 8.75
C GLN A 9 17.89 9.18 7.34
N GLN A 10 16.89 8.67 6.63
CA GLN A 10 16.61 9.02 5.24
C GLN A 10 15.16 9.48 5.05
N GLU A 11 14.60 10.16 6.06
CA GLU A 11 13.21 10.62 6.08
C GLU A 11 12.79 11.30 4.77
N ARG A 12 13.63 12.20 4.24
CA ARG A 12 13.35 12.89 2.97
C ARG A 12 13.18 11.93 1.79
N GLN A 13 14.02 10.90 1.71
CA GLN A 13 13.93 9.90 0.65
C GLN A 13 12.69 9.02 0.81
N VAL A 14 12.38 8.62 2.05
CA VAL A 14 11.17 7.85 2.40
C VAL A 14 9.92 8.64 2.01
N LEU A 15 9.82 9.91 2.39
CA LEU A 15 8.68 10.76 2.04
C LEU A 15 8.56 10.97 0.53
N ARG A 16 9.68 11.17 -0.19
CA ARG A 16 9.64 11.26 -1.66
C ARG A 16 9.13 9.99 -2.31
N PHE A 17 9.60 8.82 -1.83
CA PHE A 17 9.12 7.53 -2.30
C PHE A 17 7.62 7.37 -2.03
N LEU A 18 7.18 7.59 -0.79
CA LEU A 18 5.77 7.45 -0.41
C LEU A 18 4.85 8.42 -1.18
N LYS A 19 5.29 9.65 -1.46
CA LYS A 19 4.54 10.57 -2.31
C LYS A 19 4.40 10.05 -3.74
N ALA A 20 5.48 9.53 -4.33
CA ALA A 20 5.43 8.94 -5.66
C ALA A 20 4.51 7.71 -5.68
N THR A 21 4.61 6.84 -4.68
CA THR A 21 3.72 5.67 -4.52
C THR A 21 2.28 6.09 -4.34
N ALA A 22 1.97 7.09 -3.50
CA ALA A 22 0.61 7.58 -3.31
C ALA A 22 0.00 8.14 -4.60
N LYS A 23 0.80 8.87 -5.39
CA LYS A 23 0.39 9.35 -6.72
C LYS A 23 0.10 8.18 -7.67
N GLY A 24 1.05 7.26 -7.81
CA GLY A 24 0.89 6.08 -8.67
C GLY A 24 -0.31 5.23 -8.24
N PHE A 25 -0.54 5.06 -6.95
CA PHE A 25 -1.67 4.31 -6.41
C PHE A 25 -3.01 5.01 -6.67
N ARG A 26 -3.09 6.33 -6.52
CA ARG A 26 -4.30 7.09 -6.86
C ARG A 26 -4.61 7.05 -8.36
N HIS A 27 -3.57 7.14 -9.20
CA HIS A 27 -3.71 6.96 -10.65
C HIS A 27 -4.16 5.54 -10.98
N TYR A 28 -3.58 4.54 -10.31
CA TYR A 28 -3.97 3.15 -10.41
C TYR A 28 -5.48 2.93 -10.13
N LEU A 29 -6.00 3.55 -9.07
CA LEU A 29 -7.41 3.45 -8.70
C LEU A 29 -8.36 4.21 -9.65
N ALA A 30 -7.89 5.31 -10.26
CA ALA A 30 -8.71 6.19 -11.09
C ALA A 30 -8.77 5.74 -12.56
N HIS A 31 -7.68 5.17 -13.09
CA HIS A 31 -7.50 4.93 -14.51
C HIS A 31 -7.38 3.43 -14.81
N ARG A 32 -8.52 2.73 -14.77
CA ARG A 32 -8.59 1.27 -14.88
C ARG A 32 -7.84 0.70 -16.09
N GLN A 33 -8.04 1.27 -17.29
CA GLN A 33 -7.46 0.69 -18.50
C GLN A 33 -5.94 0.88 -18.54
N GLU A 34 -5.45 2.08 -18.23
CA GLU A 34 -4.01 2.37 -18.13
C GLU A 34 -3.35 1.49 -17.07
N SER A 35 -4.03 1.27 -15.95
CA SER A 35 -3.58 0.39 -14.88
C SER A 35 -3.47 -1.07 -15.29
N ILE A 36 -4.46 -1.59 -16.01
CA ILE A 36 -4.43 -2.96 -16.54
C ILE A 36 -3.28 -3.11 -17.54
N THR A 37 -3.09 -2.14 -18.43
CA THR A 37 -1.95 -2.12 -19.37
C THR A 37 -0.61 -2.13 -18.62
N ALA A 38 -0.45 -1.25 -17.63
CA ALA A 38 0.77 -1.19 -16.82
C ALA A 38 1.05 -2.49 -16.05
N ILE A 39 0.02 -3.13 -15.48
CA ILE A 39 0.15 -4.46 -14.85
C ILE A 39 0.63 -5.48 -15.87
N MET A 40 0.01 -5.52 -17.06
CA MET A 40 0.35 -6.48 -18.09
C MET A 40 1.79 -6.34 -18.58
N GLU A 41 2.24 -5.11 -18.80
CA GLU A 41 3.62 -4.81 -19.16
C GLU A 41 4.60 -5.27 -18.07
N PHE A 42 4.33 -4.88 -16.81
CA PHE A 42 5.18 -5.21 -15.67
C PHE A 42 5.30 -6.72 -15.44
N THR A 43 4.19 -7.46 -15.51
CA THR A 43 4.17 -8.92 -15.30
C THR A 43 4.43 -9.72 -16.57
N ARG A 44 4.66 -9.05 -17.72
CA ARG A 44 4.74 -9.67 -19.06
C ARG A 44 3.55 -10.58 -19.37
N GLN A 45 2.37 -10.20 -18.86
CA GLN A 45 1.13 -10.93 -19.06
C GLN A 45 0.52 -10.53 -20.42
N LYS A 46 0.17 -11.52 -21.24
CA LYS A 46 -0.43 -11.30 -22.57
C LYS A 46 -1.95 -11.49 -22.57
N ASN A 47 -2.50 -12.12 -21.53
CA ASN A 47 -3.94 -12.34 -21.41
C ASN A 47 -4.63 -11.12 -20.77
N GLN A 48 -5.28 -10.31 -21.62
CA GLN A 48 -6.04 -9.13 -21.21
C GLN A 48 -7.19 -9.45 -20.26
N GLU A 49 -7.93 -10.54 -20.51
CA GLU A 49 -9.09 -10.91 -19.70
C GLU A 49 -8.66 -11.31 -18.28
N LEU A 50 -7.57 -12.07 -18.17
CA LEU A 50 -7.00 -12.44 -16.88
C LEU A 50 -6.52 -11.21 -16.10
N ALA A 51 -5.77 -10.32 -16.74
CA ALA A 51 -5.29 -9.08 -16.10
C ALA A 51 -6.46 -8.20 -15.65
N THR A 52 -7.51 -8.11 -16.47
CA THR A 52 -8.74 -7.40 -16.15
C THR A 52 -9.41 -7.98 -14.90
N ARG A 53 -9.58 -9.30 -14.85
CA ARG A 53 -10.21 -9.98 -13.70
C ARG A 53 -9.39 -9.80 -12.42
N VAL A 54 -8.07 -9.86 -12.51
CA VAL A 54 -7.18 -9.61 -11.37
C VAL A 54 -7.32 -8.18 -10.85
N TYR A 55 -7.34 -7.19 -11.74
CA TYR A 55 -7.56 -5.79 -11.37
C TYR A 55 -8.92 -5.62 -10.67
N ASP A 56 -10.00 -6.12 -11.28
CA ASP A 56 -11.36 -5.96 -10.75
C ASP A 56 -11.52 -6.64 -9.39
N ASN A 57 -10.94 -7.83 -9.20
CA ASN A 57 -10.94 -8.52 -7.91
C ASN A 57 -10.14 -7.75 -6.85
N HIS A 58 -9.00 -7.16 -7.22
CA HIS A 58 -8.23 -6.33 -6.29
C HIS A 58 -9.02 -5.08 -5.87
N MET A 59 -9.73 -4.43 -6.81
CA MET A 59 -10.55 -3.24 -6.54
C MET A 59 -11.64 -3.47 -5.48
N GLN A 60 -12.11 -4.71 -5.32
CA GLN A 60 -13.12 -5.05 -4.30
C GLN A 60 -12.58 -5.04 -2.87
N THR A 61 -11.25 -5.13 -2.69
CA THR A 61 -10.63 -5.36 -1.38
C THR A 61 -9.61 -4.29 -1.01
N VAL A 62 -9.14 -3.51 -1.98
CA VAL A 62 -8.09 -2.53 -1.78
C VAL A 62 -8.56 -1.34 -0.92
N ALA A 63 -7.77 -0.96 0.08
CA ALA A 63 -7.99 0.26 0.83
C ALA A 63 -7.56 1.48 0.00
N ARG A 64 -8.48 2.42 -0.22
CA ARG A 64 -8.25 3.58 -1.10
C ARG A 64 -7.20 4.57 -0.56
N ASP A 65 -6.97 4.58 0.74
CA ASP A 65 -5.99 5.45 1.40
C ASP A 65 -4.62 4.77 1.57
N GLY A 66 -4.48 3.52 1.11
CA GLY A 66 -3.24 2.74 1.21
C GLY A 66 -2.95 2.20 2.61
N THR A 67 -3.89 2.30 3.55
CA THR A 67 -3.75 1.73 4.91
C THR A 67 -4.37 0.34 4.99
N ILE A 68 -4.36 -0.25 6.19
CA ILE A 68 -5.08 -1.49 6.48
C ILE A 68 -6.03 -1.19 7.64
N PRO A 69 -7.34 -1.50 7.55
CA PRO A 69 -8.26 -1.36 8.67
C PRO A 69 -7.79 -2.11 9.91
N GLU A 70 -7.98 -1.53 11.10
CA GLU A 70 -7.50 -2.10 12.37
C GLU A 70 -7.96 -3.54 12.59
N ARG A 71 -9.23 -3.86 12.28
CA ARG A 71 -9.75 -5.23 12.32
C ARG A 71 -8.90 -6.21 11.51
N LEU A 72 -8.43 -5.80 10.32
CA LEU A 72 -7.57 -6.63 9.47
C LEU A 72 -6.14 -6.68 10.01
N GLN A 73 -5.62 -5.58 10.57
CA GLN A 73 -4.33 -5.59 11.27
C GLN A 73 -4.32 -6.64 12.39
N LEU A 74 -5.34 -6.63 13.26
CA LEU A 74 -5.52 -7.61 14.34
C LEU A 74 -5.65 -9.04 13.81
N THR A 75 -6.41 -9.23 12.73
CA THR A 75 -6.58 -10.55 12.09
C THR A 75 -5.25 -11.11 11.59
N VAL A 76 -4.42 -10.28 10.95
CA VAL A 76 -3.10 -10.69 10.46
C VAL A 76 -2.16 -10.97 11.63
N ILE A 77 -2.16 -10.12 12.66
CA ILE A 77 -1.35 -10.33 13.86
C ILE A 77 -1.69 -11.66 14.52
N ASP A 78 -2.97 -11.96 14.77
CA ASP A 78 -3.39 -13.21 15.41
C ASP A 78 -3.01 -14.44 14.59
N ARG A 79 -3.23 -14.40 13.26
CA ARG A 79 -2.83 -15.50 12.36
C ARG A 79 -1.33 -15.71 12.37
N THR A 80 -0.54 -14.65 12.23
CA THR A 80 0.93 -14.75 12.22
C THR A 80 1.45 -15.24 13.57
N LYS A 81 0.91 -14.74 14.69
CA LYS A 81 1.28 -15.22 16.04
C LYS A 81 1.14 -16.73 16.17
N ARG A 82 0.03 -17.29 15.70
CA ARG A 82 -0.22 -18.75 15.72
C ARG A 82 0.72 -19.54 14.82
N LEU A 83 1.21 -18.94 13.74
CA LEU A 83 2.14 -19.59 12.81
C LEU A 83 3.59 -19.60 13.32
N VAL A 84 3.96 -18.66 14.19
CA VAL A 84 5.33 -18.51 14.72
C VAL A 84 5.43 -18.70 16.23
N ASP A 85 4.42 -19.31 16.84
CA ASP A 85 4.33 -19.62 18.27
C ASP A 85 4.57 -18.42 19.22
N VAL A 86 4.15 -17.22 18.79
CA VAL A 86 4.21 -16.01 19.62
C VAL A 86 2.97 -15.94 20.50
N THR A 87 3.17 -16.06 21.82
CA THR A 87 2.08 -16.09 22.81
C THR A 87 1.76 -14.73 23.44
N ARG A 88 2.73 -13.80 23.45
CA ARG A 88 2.53 -12.44 24.01
C ARG A 88 1.48 -11.65 23.25
N GLU A 89 0.86 -10.68 23.91
CA GLU A 89 0.08 -9.65 23.21
C GLU A 89 0.98 -8.82 22.27
N VAL A 90 0.46 -8.51 21.09
CA VAL A 90 1.12 -7.66 20.09
C VAL A 90 0.10 -6.64 19.65
N ARG A 91 0.34 -5.38 19.95
CA ARG A 91 -0.54 -4.28 19.56
C ARG A 91 -0.28 -3.88 18.10
N PRO A 92 -1.29 -3.43 17.34
CA PRO A 92 -1.11 -3.03 15.95
C PRO A 92 0.01 -2.00 15.74
N GLU A 93 0.18 -1.06 16.67
CA GLU A 93 1.16 0.02 16.56
C GLU A 93 2.61 -0.46 16.66
N GLU A 94 2.85 -1.68 17.18
CA GLU A 94 4.17 -2.30 17.16
C GLU A 94 4.60 -2.75 15.76
N ILE A 95 3.65 -2.92 14.84
CA ILE A 95 3.87 -3.48 13.51
C ILE A 95 3.53 -2.46 12.40
N PHE A 96 2.46 -1.70 12.60
CA PHE A 96 1.90 -0.81 11.59
C PHE A 96 2.10 0.66 11.98
N ASN A 97 3.00 1.34 11.29
CA ASN A 97 3.19 2.78 11.41
C ASN A 97 2.82 3.50 10.09
N PHE A 98 1.63 4.10 10.06
CA PHE A 98 1.14 4.83 8.90
C PHE A 98 1.45 6.33 8.91
N THR A 99 2.23 6.83 9.88
CA THR A 99 2.48 8.28 10.05
C THR A 99 3.11 8.90 8.79
N TYR A 100 4.12 8.25 8.22
CA TYR A 100 4.78 8.72 7.00
C TYR A 100 3.85 8.68 5.78
N LEU A 101 3.00 7.65 5.67
CA LEU A 101 2.03 7.54 4.58
C LEU A 101 0.98 8.66 4.67
N ARG A 102 0.41 8.90 5.86
CA ARG A 102 -0.56 9.99 6.08
C ARG A 102 0.04 11.34 5.76
N ARG A 103 1.27 11.60 6.21
CA ARG A 103 2.00 12.84 5.88
C ARG A 103 2.24 12.98 4.38
N ALA A 104 2.71 11.92 3.72
CA ALA A 104 2.92 11.94 2.27
C ALA A 104 1.61 12.22 1.51
N GLY A 105 0.50 11.59 1.92
CA GLY A 105 -0.82 11.85 1.36
C GLY A 105 -1.24 13.31 1.51
N ALA A 106 -1.14 13.86 2.72
CA ALA A 106 -1.45 15.27 2.99
C ALA A 106 -0.60 16.24 2.15
N GLU A 107 0.71 15.97 2.00
CA GLU A 107 1.59 16.78 1.15
C GLU A 107 1.22 16.71 -0.35
N VAL A 108 0.74 15.56 -0.83
CA VAL A 108 0.25 15.43 -2.22
C VAL A 108 -1.07 16.18 -2.41
N ASP A 109 -1.97 16.11 -1.43
CA ASP A 109 -3.25 16.84 -1.46
C ASP A 109 -3.01 18.36 -1.45
N ALA A 110 -2.13 18.83 -0.57
CA ALA A 110 -1.74 20.24 -0.48
C ALA A 110 -1.06 20.77 -1.76
N SER A 111 -0.42 19.89 -2.55
CA SER A 111 0.20 20.30 -3.82
C SER A 111 -0.82 20.46 -4.96
N GLY A 112 -2.11 20.17 -4.74
CA GLY A 112 -3.15 20.23 -5.76
C GLY A 112 -3.02 19.17 -6.87
N TRP A 113 -2.17 18.16 -6.68
CA TRP A 113 -1.96 17.13 -7.69
C TRP A 113 -3.20 16.23 -7.81
N LYS A 114 -3.57 15.88 -9.04
CA LYS A 114 -4.67 14.97 -9.35
C LYS A 114 -4.15 13.85 -10.27
N PRO A 115 -4.65 12.61 -10.10
CA PRO A 115 -4.28 11.47 -10.92
C PRO A 115 -4.74 11.59 -12.37
#